data_AF-H6NEC6-F1
#
_entry.id   AF-H6NEC6-F1
#
_cell.length_a   1.000
_cell.length_b   1.000
_cell.length_c   1.000
_cell.angle_alpha   90.00
_cell.angle_beta   90.00
_cell.angle_gamma   90.00
#
_symmetry.space_group_name_H-M   'P 1'
#
loop_
_entity.id
_entity.type
_entity.pdbx_description
1 polymer ?
#
loop_
_entity_poly.entity_id
_entity_poly.type
_entity_poly.pdbx_seq_one_letter_code
_entity_poly.pdbx_strand_id
1 'polypeptide(L)' 'MAIVEGKACPACGGTELAEGEQAGYSQMGHRGKPLKPGSPIVHVFCTDCGIIIQSYVSQPQRFKRTTVKV' A
#
# COMPACT_ATOMS: atom_id res chain seq x y z
N MET A 1 9.68 -0.04 -8.45
CA MET A 1 8.73 -0.05 -9.58
C MET A 1 8.38 -1.50 -9.88
N ALA A 2 7.47 -2.07 -9.10
CA ALA A 2 6.90 -3.38 -9.40
C ALA A 2 5.78 -3.12 -10.41
N ILE A 3 6.14 -3.22 -11.68
CA ILE A 3 5.19 -3.27 -12.77
C ILE A 3 4.30 -4.48 -12.53
N VAL A 4 3.00 -4.25 -12.35
CA VAL A 4 2.00 -5.28 -12.58
C VAL A 4 2.13 -5.60 -14.07
N GLU A 5 2.71 -6.75 -14.41
CA GLU A 5 2.81 -7.19 -15.81
C GLU A 5 1.40 -7.41 -16.32
N GLY A 6 0.92 -6.37 -17.02
CA GLY A 6 -0.46 -6.21 -17.46
C GLY A 6 -0.89 -4.78 -17.15
N LYS A 7 -0.83 -3.89 -18.16
CA LYS A 7 -1.33 -2.51 -18.07
C LYS A 7 -2.85 -2.40 -17.81
N ALA A 8 -3.51 -3.51 -17.46
CA ALA A 8 -4.95 -3.64 -17.35
C ALA A 8 -5.33 -4.14 -15.94
N CYS A 9 -6.43 -3.60 -15.44
CA CYS A 9 -7.08 -3.99 -14.21
C CYS A 9 -7.52 -5.47 -14.29
N PRO A 10 -7.17 -6.31 -13.31
CA PRO A 10 -7.53 -7.73 -13.32
C PRO A 10 -9.03 -7.98 -13.13
N ALA A 11 -9.80 -7.00 -12.63
CA ALA A 11 -11.22 -7.14 -12.37
C ALA A 11 -12.11 -6.73 -13.55
N CYS A 12 -11.73 -5.67 -14.28
CA CYS A 12 -12.57 -5.12 -15.36
C CYS A 12 -11.86 -5.00 -16.72
N GLY A 13 -10.54 -5.21 -16.79
CA GLY A 13 -9.75 -5.02 -18.01
C GLY A 13 -9.42 -3.56 -18.35
N GLY A 14 -9.90 -2.58 -17.58
CA GLY A 14 -9.61 -1.16 -17.76
C GLY A 14 -8.12 -0.84 -17.60
N THR A 15 -7.61 0.14 -18.33
CA THR A 15 -6.16 0.45 -18.37
C THR A 15 -5.80 1.71 -17.58
N GLU A 16 -6.79 2.41 -17.03
CA GLU A 16 -6.57 3.62 -16.25
C GLU A 16 -6.36 3.26 -14.77
N LEU A 17 -5.10 3.36 -14.35
CA LEU A 17 -4.66 3.07 -12.99
C LEU A 17 -4.10 4.34 -12.34
N ALA A 18 -4.43 4.55 -11.07
CA ALA A 18 -3.96 5.68 -10.27
C ALA A 18 -3.30 5.22 -8.97
N GLU A 19 -2.48 6.10 -8.40
CA GLU A 19 -1.87 5.92 -7.08
C GLU A 19 -2.51 6.88 -6.07
N GLY A 20 -2.83 6.37 -4.88
CA GLY A 20 -3.35 7.14 -3.76
C GLY A 20 -2.63 6.78 -2.46
N GLU A 21 -2.53 7.74 -1.54
CA GLU A 21 -1.84 7.56 -0.26
C GLU A 21 -2.82 7.61 0.92
N GLN A 22 -2.74 6.60 1.79
CA GLN A 22 -3.30 6.63 3.13
C GLN A 22 -2.24 7.11 4.13
N ALA A 23 -2.49 8.28 4.73
CA ALA A 23 -1.60 8.96 5.67
C ALA A 23 -2.32 9.35 6.98
N GLY A 24 -1.56 9.71 8.01
CA GLY A 24 -2.10 10.08 9.32
C GLY A 24 -2.57 8.86 10.12
N TYR A 25 -3.83 8.84 10.56
CA TYR A 25 -4.38 7.76 11.38
C TYR A 25 -4.61 6.44 10.62
N SER A 26 -4.52 6.44 9.29
CA SER A 26 -4.64 5.25 8.43
C SER A 26 -3.29 4.65 7.99
N GLN A 27 -2.17 5.18 8.50
CA GLN A 27 -0.84 4.69 8.14
C GLN A 27 -0.51 3.34 8.80
N MET A 28 0.44 2.61 8.24
CA MET A 28 0.95 1.35 8.83
C MET A 28 1.71 1.64 10.13
N GLY A 29 1.16 1.21 11.25
CA GLY A 29 1.75 1.36 12.58
C GLY A 29 2.61 0.17 13.02
N HIS A 30 3.52 0.40 13.96
CA HIS A 30 4.23 -0.69 14.62
C HIS A 30 3.32 -1.39 15.63
N ARG A 31 3.09 -2.70 15.47
CA ARG A 31 2.32 -3.50 16.44
C ARG A 31 2.93 -3.40 17.83
N GLY A 32 2.12 -2.98 18.82
CA GLY A 32 2.54 -2.83 20.22
C GLY A 32 3.48 -1.65 20.49
N LYS A 33 3.70 -0.74 19.53
CA LYS A 33 4.55 0.45 19.71
C LYS A 33 3.85 1.71 19.19
N PRO A 34 2.78 2.18 19.87
CA PRO A 34 1.92 3.28 19.38
C PRO A 34 2.65 4.62 19.25
N LEU A 35 3.75 4.82 19.99
CA LEU A 35 4.57 6.03 19.93
C LEU A 35 5.60 6.01 18.79
N LYS A 36 5.82 4.87 18.13
CA LYS A 36 6.75 4.82 16.99
C LYS A 36 6.08 5.37 15.74
N PRO A 37 6.73 6.27 14.98
CA PRO A 37 6.17 6.80 13.75
C PRO A 37 5.93 5.65 12.77
N GLY A 38 4.73 5.62 12.19
CA GLY A 38 4.36 4.65 11.18
C GLY A 38 4.95 4.97 9.80
N SER A 39 4.34 4.38 8.78
CA SER A 39 4.63 4.66 7.37
C SER A 39 3.34 4.70 6.58
N PRO A 40 3.16 5.68 5.65
CA PRO A 40 2.02 5.69 4.75
C PRO A 40 1.86 4.37 3.99
N ILE A 41 0.61 4.07 3.64
CA ILE A 41 0.25 2.96 2.75
C ILE A 41 -0.13 3.57 1.41
N VAL A 42 0.52 3.13 0.34
CA VAL A 42 0.20 3.53 -1.02
C VAL A 42 -0.67 2.46 -1.65
N HIS A 43 -1.73 2.88 -2.31
CA HIS A 43 -2.62 2.03 -3.08
C HIS A 43 -2.46 2.33 -4.56
N VAL A 44 -2.34 1.28 -5.36
CA VAL A 44 -2.56 1.35 -6.80
C VAL A 44 -3.95 0.80 -7.05
N PHE A 45 -4.81 1.59 -7.68
CA PHE A 45 -6.20 1.23 -7.92
C PHE A 45 -6.64 1.61 -9.34
N CYS A 46 -7.69 0.94 -9.83
CA CYS A 46 -8.28 1.25 -11.12
C CYS A 46 -9.32 2.36 -10.98
N THR A 47 -9.21 3.43 -11.76
CA THR A 47 -10.17 4.54 -11.73
C THR A 47 -11.47 4.19 -12.44
N ASP A 48 -11.47 3.20 -13.34
CA ASP A 48 -12.67 2.75 -14.05
C ASP A 48 -13.66 1.98 -13.15
N CYS A 49 -13.16 1.12 -12.26
CA CYS A 49 -14.01 0.22 -11.46
C CYS A 49 -13.80 0.30 -9.94
N GLY A 50 -12.80 1.06 -9.48
CA GLY A 50 -12.55 1.29 -8.06
C GLY A 50 -11.82 0.17 -7.31
N ILE A 51 -11.41 -0.91 -7.99
CA ILE A 51 -10.66 -1.98 -7.30
C ILE A 51 -9.24 -1.53 -6.96
N ILE A 52 -8.80 -1.82 -5.74
CA ILE A 52 -7.39 -1.69 -5.34
C ILE A 52 -6.66 -2.94 -5.82
N ILE A 53 -5.69 -2.76 -6.71
CA ILE A 53 -4.89 -3.84 -7.32
C ILE A 53 -3.77 -4.27 -6.38
N GLN A 54 -3.13 -3.31 -5.73
CA GLN A 54 -2.10 -3.58 -4.74
C GLN A 54 -1.99 -2.44 -3.73
N SER A 55 -1.52 -2.79 -2.54
CA SER A 55 -1.19 -1.84 -1.48
C SER A 55 0.20 -2.15 -0.95
N TYR A 56 1.00 -1.12 -0.70
CA TYR A 56 2.33 -1.30 -0.12
C TYR A 56 2.68 -0.19 0.87
N VAL A 57 3.49 -0.54 1.85
CA VAL A 57 4.05 0.41 2.81
C VAL A 57 5.14 1.22 2.10
N SER A 58 5.11 2.55 2.17
CA SER A 58 6.09 3.40 1.46
C SER A 58 7.51 3.29 2.02
N GLN A 59 7.66 3.03 3.33
CA GLN A 59 8.95 2.94 4.02
C GLN A 59 9.06 1.64 4.83
N PRO A 60 9.03 0.45 4.19
CA PRO A 60 9.00 -0.85 4.87
C PRO A 60 10.29 -1.12 5.68
N GLN A 61 11.40 -0.47 5.34
CA GLN A 61 12.67 -0.54 6.08
C GLN A 61 12.55 -0.09 7.54
N ARG A 62 11.57 0.77 7.89
CA ARG A 62 11.32 1.19 9.28
C ARG A 62 10.95 0.00 10.17
N PHE A 63 10.44 -1.08 9.59
CA PHE A 63 9.96 -2.26 10.31
C PHE A 63 11.01 -3.38 10.43
N LYS A 64 12.13 -3.33 9.70
CA LYS A 64 13.14 -4.41 9.54
C LYS A 64 13.88 -4.89 10.81
N ARG A 65 13.60 -4.32 11.99
CA ARG A 65 14.17 -4.77 13.28
C ARG A 65 13.10 -4.90 14.37
N THR A 66 11.83 -4.91 13.99
CA THR A 66 10.74 -5.12 14.94
C THR A 66 10.60 -6.62 15.17
N THR A 67 11.19 -7.12 16.25
CA THR A 67 11.09 -8.51 16.71
C THR A 67 9.68 -8.81 17.23
N VAL A 68 8.66 -8.67 16.38
CA VAL A 68 7.35 -9.25 16.64
C VAL A 68 7.37 -10.57 15.89
N LYS A 69 7.57 -11.67 16.63
CA LYS A 69 7.28 -13.00 16.10
C LYS A 69 5.78 -12.99 15.75
N VAL A 70 5.47 -13.13 14.47
CA VAL A 70 4.10 -13.33 13.98
C VAL A 70 3.73 -14.78 14.22
#